data_AF-A0A7Y5GWS9-F1
#
_entry.id   AF-A0A7Y5GWS9-F1
#
_cell.length_a   1.000
_cell.length_b   1.000
_cell.length_c   1.000
_cell.angle_alpha   90.00
_cell.angle_beta   90.00
_cell.angle_gamma   90.00
#
_symmetry.space_group_name_H-M   'P 1'
#
loop_
_entity.id
_entity.type
_entity.pdbx_description
1 polymer ?
#
loop_
_entity_poly.entity_id
_entity_poly.type
_entity_poly.pdbx_seq_one_letter_code
_entity_poly.pdbx_strand_id
1 'polypeptide(L)' 'MANRRTTEDFTPLEVKVEGDNLARAISQLKRKMASEGVFKELKRRRFFEKPSERRKRKSREAARRRRKAMRARVRER' A
#
# COMPACT_ATOMS: atom_id res chain seq x y z
N MET A 1 27.75 5.08 -8.65
CA MET A 1 26.26 5.12 -8.64
C MET A 1 25.73 3.70 -8.78
N ALA A 2 25.44 3.00 -7.68
CA ALA A 2 24.70 1.74 -7.71
C ALA A 2 24.04 1.52 -6.34
N ASN A 3 22.71 1.68 -6.27
CA ASN A 3 21.93 1.32 -5.10
C ASN A 3 21.76 -0.21 -5.11
N ARG A 4 22.80 -0.94 -4.67
CA ARG A 4 22.70 -2.37 -4.37
C ARG A 4 21.90 -2.50 -3.07
N ARG A 5 20.57 -2.61 -3.18
CA ARG A 5 19.72 -3.00 -2.05
C ARG A 5 20.14 -4.42 -1.66
N THR A 6 20.78 -4.56 -0.51
CA THR A 6 21.13 -5.84 0.09
C THR A 6 19.83 -6.55 0.49
N THR A 7 19.87 -7.88 0.58
CA THR A 7 18.71 -8.71 1.00
C THR A 7 18.21 -8.40 2.41
N GLU A 8 18.97 -7.61 3.17
CA GLU A 8 18.69 -7.24 4.56
C GLU A 8 17.68 -6.09 4.74
N ASP A 9 17.35 -5.35 3.67
CA ASP A 9 16.42 -4.22 3.74
C ASP A 9 14.93 -4.63 3.72
N PHE A 10 14.63 -5.92 3.58
CA PHE A 10 13.26 -6.42 3.55
C PHE A 10 12.78 -6.75 4.96
N THR A 11 12.25 -5.75 5.67
CA THR A 11 11.50 -6.00 6.90
C THR A 11 10.15 -6.64 6.55
N PRO A 12 9.87 -7.89 6.96
CA PRO A 12 8.58 -8.52 6.71
C PRO A 12 7.46 -7.85 7.52
N LEU A 13 6.23 -7.93 7.02
CA LEU A 13 5.07 -7.41 7.73
C LEU A 13 4.68 -8.38 8.86
N GLU A 14 4.79 -7.93 10.11
CA GLU A 14 4.54 -8.76 11.29
C GLU A 14 3.33 -8.31 12.11
N VAL A 15 2.64 -9.28 12.71
CA VAL A 15 1.56 -9.07 13.68
C VAL A 15 1.75 -10.03 14.85
N LYS A 16 1.88 -9.49 16.07
CA LYS A 16 1.90 -10.28 17.30
C LYS A 16 0.48 -10.73 17.66
N VAL A 17 0.34 -11.98 18.09
CA VAL A 17 -0.91 -12.53 18.60
C VAL A 17 -0.86 -12.42 20.12
N GLU A 18 -1.81 -11.69 20.70
CA GLU A 18 -1.92 -11.53 22.15
C GLU A 18 -3.26 -12.14 22.62
N GLY A 19 -3.23 -12.92 23.70
CA GLY A 19 -4.43 -13.43 24.38
C GLY A 19 -5.27 -14.43 23.58
N ASP A 20 -4.61 -15.35 22.85
CA ASP A 20 -5.22 -16.46 22.08
C ASP A 20 -6.26 -16.05 21.00
N ASN A 21 -6.33 -14.74 20.68
CA ASN A 21 -7.31 -14.22 19.73
C ASN A 21 -6.76 -14.16 18.30
N LEU A 22 -6.74 -15.32 17.66
CA LEU A 22 -6.24 -15.49 16.29
C LEU A 22 -7.04 -14.68 15.25
N ALA A 23 -8.37 -14.64 15.39
CA ALA A 23 -9.25 -13.95 14.44
C ALA A 23 -8.94 -12.44 14.38
N ARG A 24 -8.65 -11.84 15.53
CA ARG A 24 -8.24 -10.44 15.64
C ARG A 24 -6.88 -10.21 14.99
N ALA A 25 -5.91 -11.10 15.21
CA ALA A 25 -4.59 -10.99 14.59
C ALA A 25 -4.64 -11.07 13.05
N ILE A 26 -5.43 -12.00 12.50
CA ILE A 26 -5.64 -12.11 11.04
C ILE A 26 -6.27 -10.83 10.48
N SER A 27 -7.26 -10.28 11.19
CA SER A 27 -7.93 -9.04 10.77
C SER A 27 -6.97 -7.84 10.79
N GLN A 28 -6.12 -7.75 11.81
CA GLN A 28 -5.08 -6.73 11.90
C GLN A 28 -4.05 -6.86 10.77
N LEU A 29 -3.61 -8.08 10.45
CA LEU A 29 -2.67 -8.35 9.35
C LEU A 29 -3.27 -7.89 8.02
N LYS A 30 -4.51 -8.29 7.71
CA LYS A 30 -5.21 -7.85 6.49
C LYS A 30 -5.30 -6.32 6.41
N ARG A 31 -5.57 -5.64 7.54
CA ARG A 31 -5.63 -4.18 7.59
C ARG A 31 -4.26 -3.53 7.36
N LYS A 32 -3.19 -4.06 7.97
CA LYS A 32 -1.82 -3.59 7.74
C LYS A 32 -1.40 -3.77 6.27
N MET A 33 -1.64 -4.94 5.69
CA MET A 33 -1.38 -5.22 4.26
C MET A 33 -2.15 -4.29 3.32
N ALA A 34 -3.40 -3.95 3.67
CA ALA A 34 -4.20 -3.00 2.91
C ALA A 34 -3.65 -1.56 3.03
N SER A 35 -3.14 -1.17 4.19
CA SER A 35 -2.54 0.15 4.44
C SER A 35 -1.24 0.33 3.65
N GLU A 36 -0.37 -0.67 3.64
CA GLU A 36 0.86 -0.68 2.82
C GLU A 36 0.54 -0.78 1.32
N GLY A 37 -0.66 -1.23 0.97
CA GLY A 37 -1.11 -1.33 -0.42
C GLY A 37 -0.64 -2.59 -1.14
N VAL A 38 -0.19 -3.61 -0.40
CA VAL A 38 0.31 -4.88 -0.94
C VAL A 38 -0.71 -5.52 -1.88
N PHE A 39 -1.97 -5.63 -1.47
CA PHE A 39 -3.02 -6.19 -2.31
C PHE A 39 -3.26 -5.39 -3.59
N LYS A 40 -3.15 -4.06 -3.53
CA LYS A 40 -3.30 -3.19 -4.69
C LYS A 40 -2.15 -3.37 -5.67
N GLU A 41 -0.94 -3.56 -5.15
CA GLU A 41 0.24 -3.82 -5.94
C GLU A 41 0.21 -5.20 -6.60
N LEU A 42 -0.17 -6.25 -5.86
CA LEU A 42 -0.37 -7.59 -6.39
C LEU A 42 -1.37 -7.59 -7.54
N LYS A 43 -2.54 -6.96 -7.36
CA LYS A 43 -3.54 -6.84 -8.43
C LYS A 43 -3.01 -6.10 -9.66
N ARG A 44 -2.19 -5.07 -9.45
CA ARG A 44 -1.59 -4.29 -10.55
C ARG A 44 -0.54 -5.08 -11.32
N ARG A 45 0.26 -5.88 -10.62
CA ARG A 45 1.38 -6.64 -11.21
C ARG A 45 0.95 -7.97 -11.84
N ARG A 46 -0.31 -8.39 -11.68
CA ARG A 46 -0.84 -9.64 -12.24
C ARG A 46 -0.72 -9.72 -13.78
N PHE A 47 -0.75 -8.59 -14.47
CA PHE A 47 -0.64 -8.53 -15.94
C PHE A 47 0.26 -7.38 -16.37
N PHE A 48 0.78 -7.45 -17.60
CA PHE A 48 1.56 -6.37 -18.19
C PHE A 48 0.68 -5.13 -18.43
N GLU A 49 1.09 -3.99 -17.86
CA GLU A 49 0.47 -2.69 -18.09
C GLU A 49 1.31 -1.92 -19.12
N LYS A 50 0.71 -1.60 -20.28
CA LYS A 50 1.37 -0.76 -21.30
C LYS A 50 1.86 0.57 -20.68
N PRO A 51 3.00 1.11 -21.14
CA PRO A 51 3.59 2.31 -20.53
C PRO A 51 2.67 3.54 -20.57
N SER A 52 1.84 3.68 -21.62
CA SER A 52 0.83 4.74 -21.73
C SER A 52 -0.25 4.64 -20.65
N GLU A 53 -0.82 3.46 -20.47
CA GLU A 53 -1.82 3.17 -19.44
C GLU A 53 -1.26 3.38 -18.03
N ARG A 54 -0.01 2.96 -17.81
CA ARG A 54 0.71 3.20 -16.55
C ARG A 54 0.83 4.69 -16.23
N ARG A 55 1.16 5.55 -17.22
CA ARG A 55 1.23 7.01 -17.06
C ARG A 55 -0.14 7.60 -16.72
N LYS A 56 -1.19 7.19 -17.46
CA LYS A 56 -2.59 7.63 -17.25
C LYS A 56 -3.12 7.26 -15.85
N ARG A 57 -2.79 6.06 -15.37
CA ARG A 57 -3.16 5.62 -14.02
C ARG A 57 -2.42 6.42 -12.95
N LYS A 58 -1.11 6.66 -13.13
CA LYS A 58 -0.29 7.43 -12.17
C LYS A 58 -0.84 8.85 -12.00
N SER A 59 -1.21 9.54 -13.09
CA SER A 59 -1.79 10.88 -13.02
C SER A 59 -3.15 10.88 -12.31
N ARG A 60 -4.04 9.93 -12.66
CA ARG A 60 -5.35 9.75 -12.01
C ARG A 60 -5.22 9.48 -10.50
N GLU A 61 -4.30 8.60 -10.11
CA GLU A 61 -4.09 8.25 -8.70
C GLU A 61 -3.52 9.45 -7.91
N ALA A 62 -2.59 10.21 -8.49
CA ALA A 62 -2.07 11.43 -7.89
C ALA A 62 -3.18 12.48 -7.69
N ALA A 63 -4.02 12.70 -8.70
CA ALA A 63 -5.18 13.60 -8.59
C ALA A 63 -6.16 13.16 -7.48
N ARG A 64 -6.45 11.85 -7.40
CA ARG A 64 -7.31 11.30 -6.33
C ARG A 64 -6.69 11.51 -4.94
N ARG A 65 -5.39 11.28 -4.77
CA ARG A 65 -4.68 11.52 -3.50
C ARG A 65 -4.72 12.99 -3.09
N ARG A 66 -4.47 13.92 -4.04
CA ARG A 66 -4.56 15.37 -3.81
C ARG A 66 -5.96 15.79 -3.35
N ARG A 67 -7.01 15.32 -4.04
CA ARG A 67 -8.42 15.58 -3.67
C ARG A 67 -8.75 15.06 -2.26
N LYS A 68 -8.28 13.85 -1.92
CA LYS A 68 -8.48 13.28 -0.57
C LYS A 68 -7.78 14.12 0.51
N ALA A 69 -6.54 14.54 0.27
CA ALA A 69 -5.79 15.37 1.21
C ALA A 69 -6.44 16.74 1.45
N MET A 70 -6.93 17.39 0.39
CA MET A 70 -7.66 18.65 0.49
C MET A 70 -8.93 18.51 1.34
N ARG A 71 -9.73 17.46 1.11
CA ARG A 71 -10.93 17.18 1.92
C ARG A 71 -10.61 16.92 3.39
N ALA A 72 -9.50 16.25 3.68
CA ALA A 72 -9.06 16.03 5.05
C ALA A 72 -8.72 17.36 5.76
N ARG A 73 -7.97 18.24 5.08
CA ARG A 73 -7.60 19.57 5.61
C ARG A 73 -8.81 20.47 5.88
N VAL A 74 -9.82 20.45 5.01
CA VAL A 74 -11.05 21.24 5.18
C VAL A 74 -11.88 20.73 6.35
N ARG A 75 -11.85 19.43 6.66
CA ARG A 75 -12.56 18.85 7.80
C ARG A 75 -11.89 19.17 9.14
N GLU A 76 -10.58 19.37 9.13
CA GLU A 76 -9.76 19.65 10.31
C GLU A 76 -9.75 21.14 10.68
N ARG A 77 -10.16 22.01 9.75
CA ARG A 77 -10.39 23.45 9.98
C ARG A 77 -11.84 23.70 10.35
#